data_AF-A0A3D3B1X0-F1
#
_entry.id   AF-A0A3D3B1X0-F1
#
_cell.length_a   1.000
_cell.length_b   1.000
_cell.length_c   1.000
_cell.angle_alpha   90.00
_cell.angle_beta   90.00
_cell.angle_gamma   90.00
#
_symmetry.space_group_name_H-M   'P 1'
#
loop_
_entity.id
_entity.type
_entity.pdbx_description
1 polymer ?
#
loop_
_entity_poly.entity_id
_entity_poly.type
_entity_poly.pdbx_seq_one_letter_code
_entity_poly.pdbx_strand_id
1 'polypeptide(L)' 'LEAALWLESFLKTYRSSIIVVSHERDLLNNVVNYILHLDHGKMALYAGNYDAFERQRSERQAQIEAMRTQQEAKAKKL' A
#
# COMPACT_ATOMS: atom_id res chain seq x y z
N LEU A 1 -23.84 4.31 10.97
CA LEU A 1 -22.84 3.27 11.32
C LEU A 1 -23.24 1.89 10.77
N GLU A 2 -24.48 1.45 10.93
CA GLU A 2 -24.96 0.14 10.44
C GLU A 2 -24.71 -0.13 8.95
N ALA A 3 -24.93 0.87 8.08
CA ALA A 3 -24.70 0.72 6.63
C ALA A 3 -23.23 0.43 6.26
N ALA A 4 -22.26 1.00 7.00
CA ALA A 4 -20.84 0.79 6.76
C ALA A 4 -20.42 -0.63 7.15
N LEU A 5 -20.88 -1.12 8.31
CA LEU A 5 -20.62 -2.49 8.77
C LEU A 5 -21.25 -3.54 7.85
N TRP A 6 -22.44 -3.26 7.33
CA TRP A 6 -23.07 -4.11 6.32
C TRP A 6 -22.24 -4.15 5.04
N LEU A 7 -21.78 -3.00 4.54
CA LEU A 7 -20.94 -2.92 3.35
C LEU A 7 -19.63 -3.69 3.52
N GLU A 8 -18.93 -3.51 4.64
CA GLU A 8 -17.71 -4.26 4.94
C GLU A 8 -17.94 -5.77 4.91
N SER A 9 -19.03 -6.23 5.53
CA SER A 9 -19.38 -7.66 5.57
C SER A 9 -19.73 -8.20 4.18
N PHE A 10 -20.46 -7.41 3.39
CA PHE A 10 -20.77 -7.74 2.00
C PHE A 10 -19.49 -7.87 1.15
N LEU A 11 -18.58 -6.90 1.25
CA LEU A 11 -17.34 -6.91 0.47
C LEU A 11 -16.43 -8.09 0.86
N LYS A 12 -16.34 -8.42 2.15
CA LYS A 12 -15.59 -9.58 2.65
C LYS A 12 -16.13 -10.93 2.18
N THR A 13 -17.44 -11.02 1.95
CA THR A 13 -18.11 -12.28 1.56
C THR A 13 -18.28 -12.43 0.05
N TYR A 14 -17.87 -11.42 -0.71
CA TYR A 14 -18.01 -11.42 -2.15
C TYR A 14 -17.08 -12.47 -2.80
N ARG A 15 -17.65 -13.38 -3.60
CA ARG A 15 -16.95 -14.58 -4.10
C ARG A 15 -15.88 -14.30 -5.17
N SER A 16 -15.95 -13.14 -5.81
CA SER A 16 -15.11 -12.78 -6.95
C SER A 16 -14.16 -11.64 -6.62
N SER A 17 -13.25 -11.31 -7.51
CA SER A 17 -12.36 -10.16 -7.33
C SER A 17 -13.14 -8.85 -7.44
N ILE A 18 -12.85 -7.93 -6.53
CA ILE A 18 -13.39 -6.57 -6.51
C ILE A 18 -12.23 -5.56 -6.43
N ILE A 19 -12.44 -4.41 -7.04
CA ILE A 19 -11.55 -3.25 -6.89
C ILE A 19 -12.29 -2.23 -6.04
N VAL A 20 -11.71 -1.88 -4.91
CA VAL A 20 -12.26 -0.88 -3.98
C VAL A 20 -11.33 0.33 -3.99
N VAL A 21 -11.92 1.51 -4.22
CA VAL A 21 -11.22 2.79 -4.11
C VAL A 21 -11.83 3.53 -2.93
N SER A 22 -11.03 3.78 -1.90
CA SER A 22 -11.46 4.51 -0.71
C SER A 22 -10.30 5.31 -0.13
N HIS A 23 -10.64 6.40 0.57
CA HIS A 23 -9.71 7.17 1.40
C HIS A 23 -9.78 6.76 2.88
N GLU A 24 -10.73 5.91 3.26
CA GLU A 24 -10.94 5.45 4.63
C GLU A 24 -10.03 4.25 4.93
N ARG A 25 -9.10 4.43 5.87
CA ARG A 25 -8.07 3.43 6.19
C ARG A 25 -8.66 2.17 6.83
N ASP A 26 -9.64 2.31 7.72
CA ASP A 26 -10.22 1.17 8.44
C ASP A 26 -10.95 0.23 7.48
N LEU A 27 -11.73 0.77 6.53
CA LEU A 27 -12.36 0.00 5.47
C LEU A 27 -11.32 -0.79 4.64
N LEU A 28 -10.25 -0.11 4.20
CA LEU A 28 -9.19 -0.76 3.45
C LEU A 28 -8.49 -1.83 4.30
N ASN A 29 -8.22 -1.53 5.57
CA ASN A 29 -7.58 -2.45 6.50
C ASN A 29 -8.40 -3.72 6.74
N ASN A 30 -9.73 -3.58 6.73
CA ASN A 30 -10.66 -4.66 7.00
C ASN A 30 -10.96 -5.52 5.77
N VAL A 31 -11.03 -4.93 4.57
CA VAL A 31 -11.63 -5.58 3.39
C VAL A 31 -10.61 -6.05 2.36
N VAL A 32 -9.49 -5.33 2.18
CA VAL A 32 -8.59 -5.60 1.05
C VAL A 32 -7.46 -6.57 1.40
N ASN A 33 -7.01 -7.34 0.41
CA ASN A 33 -5.86 -8.25 0.55
C ASN A 33 -4.61 -7.71 -0.16
N TYR A 34 -4.78 -6.70 -1.01
CA TYR A 34 -3.73 -6.03 -1.77
C TYR A 34 -4.04 -4.55 -1.91
N ILE A 35 -2.99 -3.73 -1.97
CA ILE A 35 -3.09 -2.31 -2.31
C ILE A 35 -2.40 -2.09 -3.65
N LEU A 36 -3.16 -1.60 -4.64
CA LEU A 36 -2.61 -1.07 -5.88
C LEU A 36 -2.28 0.41 -5.69
N HIS A 37 -0.99 0.72 -5.51
CA HIS A 37 -0.52 2.08 -5.31
C HIS A 37 -0.15 2.71 -6.65
N LEU A 38 -0.80 3.83 -6.98
CA LEU A 38 -0.49 4.65 -8.15
C LEU A 38 0.26 5.90 -7.69
N ASP A 39 1.49 6.06 -8.18
CA ASP A 39 2.34 7.20 -7.85
C ASP A 39 3.19 7.60 -9.06
N HIS A 40 3.22 8.89 -9.38
CA HIS A 40 3.90 9.45 -10.55
C HIS A 40 3.68 8.66 -11.87
N GLY A 41 2.43 8.23 -12.11
CA GLY A 41 2.07 7.46 -13.31
C GLY A 41 2.55 6.01 -13.32
N LYS A 42 3.11 5.52 -12.20
CA LYS A 42 3.54 4.13 -12.02
C LYS A 42 2.63 3.41 -11.06
N MET A 43 2.34 2.15 -11.34
CA MET A 43 1.56 1.28 -10.47
C MET A 43 2.45 0.23 -9.82
N ALA A 44 2.26 0.02 -8.52
CA ALA A 44 2.89 -1.06 -7.78
C ALA A 44 1.85 -1.77 -6.91
N LEU A 45 1.83 -3.09 -6.97
CA LEU A 45 0.96 -3.92 -6.15
C LEU A 45 1.68 -4.31 -4.86
N TYR A 46 1.04 -4.09 -3.73
CA TYR A 46 1.52 -4.45 -2.40
C TYR A 46 0.59 -5.50 -1.80
N ALA A 47 1.17 -6.56 -1.23
CA ALA A 47 0.40 -7.59 -0.55
C ALA A 47 0.09 -7.17 0.88
N GLY A 48 -1.13 -7.47 1.33
CA GLY A 48 -1.63 -7.10 2.64
C GLY A 48 -2.59 -5.93 2.59
N ASN A 49 -2.96 -5.49 3.78
CA ASN A 49 -3.90 -4.40 4.01
C ASN A 49 -3.20 -3.03 3.94
N TYR A 50 -3.91 -1.95 4.28
CA TYR A 50 -3.37 -0.59 4.18
C TYR A 50 -2.15 -0.37 5.08
N ASP A 51 -2.18 -0.83 6.33
CA ASP A 51 -1.06 -0.66 7.26
C ASP A 51 0.19 -1.43 6.80
N ALA A 52 0.00 -2.65 6.27
CA ALA A 52 1.08 -3.43 5.69
C ALA A 52 1.69 -2.72 4.46
N PHE A 53 0.85 -2.10 3.63
CA PHE A 53 1.28 -1.27 2.50
C PHE A 53 2.14 -0.08 2.96
N GLU A 54 1.67 0.71 3.92
CA GLU A 54 2.41 1.89 4.40
C GLU A 54 3.77 1.51 4.97
N ARG A 55 3.84 0.40 5.74
CA ARG A 55 5.10 -0.13 6.26
C ARG A 55 6.06 -0.53 5.13
N GLN A 56 5.59 -1.35 4.19
CA GLN A 56 6.42 -1.80 3.06
C GLN A 56 6.89 -0.62 2.20
N ARG A 57 6.05 0.40 2.03
CA ARG A 57 6.40 1.62 1.30
C ARG A 57 7.49 2.41 2.02
N SER A 58 7.35 2.62 3.32
CA SER A 58 8.35 3.30 4.15
C SER A 58 9.70 2.59 4.12
N GLU A 59 9.71 1.27 4.30
CA GLU A 59 10.91 0.44 4.23
C GLU A 59 11.59 0.54 2.86
N ARG A 60 10.82 0.47 1.77
CA ARG A 60 11.34 0.64 0.41
C ARG A 60 11.94 2.02 0.18
N GLN A 61 11.29 3.07 0.67
CA GLN A 61 11.78 4.43 0.53
C GLN A 61 13.10 4.63 1.28
N ALA A 62 13.19 4.15 2.52
CA ALA A 62 14.40 4.18 3.31
C ALA A 62 15.56 3.42 2.66
N GLN A 63 15.29 2.26 2.05
CA GLN A 63 16.29 1.49 1.30
C GLN A 63 16.81 2.27 0.09
N ILE A 64 15.93 2.91 -0.69
CA ILE A 64 16.32 3.73 -1.85
C ILE A 64 17.21 4.89 -1.42
N GLU A 65 16.86 5.58 -0.33
CA GLU A 65 17.65 6.69 0.22
C GLU A 65 19.02 6.23 0.72
N ALA A 66 19.08 5.10 1.44
CA ALA A 66 20.34 4.52 1.88
C ALA A 66 21.25 4.11 0.70
N MET A 67 20.68 3.56 -0.37
CA MET A 67 21.44 3.21 -1.57
C MET A 67 21.97 4.45 -2.29
N ARG A 68 21.17 5.52 -2.40
CA ARG A 68 21.60 6.80 -3.00
C ARG A 68 22.75 7.44 -2.24
N THR A 69 22.63 7.53 -0.91
CA THR A 69 23.70 8.11 -0.07
C THR A 69 25.00 7.30 -0.16
N GLN A 70 24.93 5.96 -0.21
CA GLN A 70 26.11 5.12 -0.45
C GLN A 70 26.73 5.35 -1.84
N GLN A 71 25.92 5.50 -2.89
CA GLN A 71 26.42 5.78 -4.24
C GLN A 71 27.12 7.14 -4.31
N GLU A 72 26.54 8.18 -3.72
CA GLU A 72 27.12 9.52 -3.66
C GLU A 72 28.44 9.54 -2.86
N ALA A 73 28.49 8.83 -1.73
CA ALA A 73 29.70 8.73 -0.92
C ALA A 73 30.83 7.99 -1.65
N LYS A 74 30.50 6.99 -2.48
CA LYS A 74 31.48 6.30 -3.35
C LYS A 74 31.97 7.22 -4.46
N ALA A 75 31.07 7.98 -5.10
CA ALA A 75 31.43 8.91 -6.18
C ALA A 75 32.36 10.04 -5.71
N LYS A 76 32.21 10.53 -4.48
CA LYS A 76 33.08 11.57 -3.90
C LYS A 76 34.48 11.08 -3.47
N LYS A 77 34.71 9.76 -3.42
CA LYS A 77 36.00 9.16 -3.04
C LYS A 77 36.88 8.81 -4.25
N LEU A 78 36.36 8.97 -5.46
CA LEU A 78 37.07 8.87 -6.74
C LEU A 78 37.51 10.28 -7.17
#